data_AF-A0A2V9Z3Y4-F1
#
_entry.id   AF-A0A2V9Z3Y4-F1
#
_cell.length_a   1.000
_cell.length_b   1.000
_cell.length_c   1.000
_cell.angle_alpha   90.00
_cell.angle_beta   90.00
_cell.angle_gamma   90.00
#
_symmetry.space_group_name_H-M   'P 1'
#
loop_
_entity.id
_entity.type
_entity.pdbx_description
1 polymer ?
#
loop_
_entity_poly.entity_id
_entity_poly.type
_entity_poly.pdbx_seq_one_letter_code
_entity_poly.pdbx_strand_id
1 'polypeptide(L)'
;TLEEAADITGRLATSLRQEVEETGLLKVYEDIDLPLVPVLFRMEHCGVKIDRSALGKMSTRLASEIDAKAKEIYKAADGLEFNISSPKQLGDVLFNKLGLPKPVKYGKGKMISTAVDVLENLAEAHEVPRLVL
;
A
#
# COMPACT_ATOMS: atom_id res chain seq x y z
N THR A 1 -29.55 14.36 11.94
CA THR A 1 -29.10 15.62 12.58
C THR A 1 -28.14 15.32 13.72
N LEU A 2 -27.53 16.32 14.36
CA LEU A 2 -26.71 16.09 15.57
C LEU A 2 -27.54 15.47 16.71
N GLU A 3 -28.82 15.84 16.81
CA GLU A 3 -29.77 15.32 17.78
C GLU A 3 -30.04 13.82 17.57
N GLU A 4 -30.31 13.42 16.32
CA GLU A 4 -30.49 12.00 15.96
C GLU A 4 -29.21 11.19 16.22
N ALA A 5 -28.02 11.75 15.91
CA ALA A 5 -26.76 11.07 16.16
C ALA A 5 -26.49 10.89 17.66
N ALA A 6 -26.77 11.91 18.48
CA ALA A 6 -26.65 11.83 19.93
C ALA A 6 -27.60 10.78 20.54
N ASP A 7 -28.86 10.73 20.09
CA ASP A 7 -29.83 9.71 20.53
C ASP A 7 -29.35 8.29 20.18
N ILE A 8 -28.95 8.08 18.93
CA ILE A 8 -28.47 6.77 18.45
C ILE A 8 -27.21 6.34 19.22
N THR A 9 -26.24 7.23 19.39
CA THR A 9 -25.00 6.93 20.14
C THR A 9 -25.30 6.61 21.60
N GLY A 10 -26.20 7.34 22.28
CA GLY A 10 -26.56 7.06 23.67
C GLY A 10 -27.22 5.68 23.85
N ARG A 11 -28.15 5.33 22.95
CA ARG A 11 -28.83 4.03 22.94
C ARG A 11 -27.85 2.88 22.68
N LEU A 12 -26.94 3.05 21.71
CA LEU A 12 -25.91 2.06 21.41
C LEU A 12 -24.91 1.89 22.55
N ALA A 13 -24.44 2.98 23.14
CA ALA A 13 -23.48 2.94 24.24
C ALA A 13 -24.01 2.11 25.43
N THR A 14 -25.30 2.25 25.75
CA THR A 14 -25.93 1.47 26.81
C THR A 14 -25.96 -0.02 26.48
N SER A 15 -26.41 -0.40 25.28
CA SER A 15 -26.48 -1.80 24.85
C SER A 15 -25.09 -2.45 24.80
N LEU A 16 -24.12 -1.78 24.17
CA LEU A 16 -22.78 -2.29 23.98
C LEU A 16 -22.00 -2.41 25.29
N ARG A 17 -22.28 -1.54 26.28
CA ARG A 17 -21.67 -1.65 27.60
C ARG A 17 -22.01 -2.97 28.28
N GLN A 18 -23.26 -3.42 28.15
CA GLN A 18 -23.66 -4.72 28.70
C GLN A 18 -22.90 -5.87 28.03
N GLU A 19 -22.78 -5.85 26.70
CA GLU A 19 -22.02 -6.87 25.96
C GLU A 19 -20.52 -6.89 26.32
N VAL A 20 -19.93 -5.71 26.55
CA VAL A 20 -18.53 -5.56 27.02
C VAL A 20 -18.34 -6.13 28.43
N GLU A 21 -19.32 -5.94 29.31
CA GLU A 21 -19.33 -6.54 30.65
C GLU A 21 -19.46 -8.08 30.59
N GLU A 22 -20.39 -8.60 29.78
CA GLU A 22 -20.62 -10.04 29.59
C GLU A 22 -19.40 -10.76 28.98
N THR A 23 -18.61 -10.06 28.15
CA THR A 23 -17.36 -10.57 27.58
C THR A 23 -16.14 -10.39 28.47
N GLY A 24 -16.29 -9.78 29.65
CA GLY A 24 -15.20 -9.55 30.62
C GLY A 24 -14.19 -8.48 30.20
N LEU A 25 -14.54 -7.63 29.23
CA LEU A 25 -13.66 -6.61 28.65
C LEU A 25 -13.81 -5.23 29.31
N LEU A 26 -14.70 -5.08 30.29
CA LEU A 26 -14.98 -3.79 30.93
C LEU A 26 -13.72 -3.07 31.42
N LYS A 27 -12.80 -3.78 32.08
CA LYS A 27 -11.54 -3.17 32.56
C LYS A 27 -10.64 -2.67 31.44
N VAL A 28 -10.56 -3.40 30.33
CA VAL A 28 -9.78 -2.96 29.16
C VAL A 28 -10.38 -1.67 28.61
N TYR A 29 -11.70 -1.63 28.47
CA TYR A 29 -12.39 -0.44 27.99
C TYR A 29 -12.21 0.77 28.92
N GLU A 30 -12.40 0.61 30.23
CA GLU A 30 -12.36 1.72 31.20
C GLU A 30 -10.96 2.17 31.57
N ASP A 31 -10.00 1.25 31.66
CA ASP A 31 -8.64 1.55 32.13
C ASP A 31 -7.67 1.86 30.98
N ILE A 32 -7.99 1.44 29.74
CA ILE A 32 -7.09 1.59 28.58
C ILE A 32 -7.75 2.43 27.47
N ASP A 33 -8.86 1.97 26.90
CA ASP A 33 -9.42 2.59 25.69
C ASP A 33 -10.02 3.98 25.97
N LEU A 34 -10.85 4.10 27.01
CA LEU A 34 -11.52 5.35 27.36
C LEU A 34 -10.51 6.45 27.78
N PRO A 35 -9.47 6.17 28.59
CA PRO A 35 -8.43 7.14 28.90
C PRO A 35 -7.51 7.47 27.72
N LEU A 36 -7.42 6.60 26.71
CA LEU A 36 -6.62 6.82 25.50
C LEU A 36 -7.26 7.86 24.57
N VAL A 37 -8.60 7.96 24.52
CA VAL A 37 -9.33 8.94 23.68
C VAL A 37 -8.81 10.38 23.84
N PRO A 38 -8.75 10.98 25.05
CA PRO A 38 -8.24 12.34 25.19
C PRO A 38 -6.73 12.46 24.87
N VAL A 39 -5.96 11.37 24.95
CA VAL A 39 -4.54 11.35 24.55
C VAL A 39 -4.43 11.44 23.02
N LEU A 40 -5.16 10.60 22.29
CA LEU A 40 -5.19 10.60 20.82
C LEU A 40 -5.70 11.94 20.30
N PHE A 41 -6.76 12.48 20.90
CA PHE A 41 -7.27 13.80 20.53
C PHE A 41 -6.19 14.90 20.62
N ARG A 42 -5.39 14.91 21.69
CA ARG A 42 -4.29 15.88 21.83
C ARG A 42 -3.17 15.64 20.81
N MET A 43 -2.83 14.38 20.54
CA MET A 43 -1.82 14.03 19.55
C MET A 43 -2.24 14.45 18.13
N GLU A 44 -3.48 14.14 17.75
CA GLU A 44 -4.06 14.52 16.46
C GLU A 44 -4.16 16.04 16.31
N HIS A 45 -4.62 16.75 17.34
CA HIS A 45 -4.73 18.20 17.33
C HIS A 45 -3.36 18.89 17.27
N CYS A 46 -2.34 18.33 17.94
CA CYS A 46 -0.98 18.85 17.89
C CYS A 46 -0.33 18.63 16.52
N GLY A 47 -0.57 17.46 15.93
CA GLY A 47 0.01 17.06 14.65
C GLY A 47 1.53 16.84 14.71
N VAL A 48 2.14 16.73 13.52
CA VAL A 48 3.58 16.54 13.37
C VAL A 48 4.13 17.59 12.41
N LYS A 49 5.23 18.24 12.81
CA LYS A 49 5.92 19.22 11.97
C LYS A 49 6.71 18.51 10.86
N ILE A 50 6.44 18.88 9.61
CA ILE A 50 7.09 18.31 8.43
C ILE A 50 7.99 19.35 7.75
N ASP A 51 9.22 18.97 7.42
CA ASP A 51 10.11 19.77 6.57
C ASP A 51 9.73 19.60 5.09
N ARG A 52 8.98 20.57 4.58
CA ARG A 52 8.53 20.59 3.18
C ARG A 52 9.69 20.78 2.19
N SER A 53 10.76 21.47 2.57
CA SER A 53 11.91 21.69 1.70
C SER A 53 12.68 20.39 1.48
N ALA A 54 12.91 19.64 2.56
CA ALA A 54 13.53 18.31 2.49
C ALA A 54 12.71 17.35 1.61
N LEU A 55 11.38 17.30 1.79
CA LEU A 55 10.50 16.48 0.96
C LEU A 55 10.51 16.91 -0.51
N GLY A 56 10.53 18.21 -0.80
CA GLY A 56 10.64 18.71 -2.17
C GLY A 56 11.93 18.29 -2.85
N LYS A 57 13.07 18.43 -2.17
CA LYS A 57 14.38 17.98 -2.67
C LYS A 57 14.39 16.47 -2.92
N MET A 58 13.81 15.69 -2.00
CA MET A 58 13.70 14.24 -2.15
C MET A 58 12.82 13.86 -3.34
N SER A 59 11.69 14.55 -3.55
CA SER A 59 10.80 14.32 -4.69
C SER A 59 11.52 14.56 -6.02
N THR A 60 12.24 15.67 -6.17
CA THR A 60 13.00 15.94 -7.40
C THR A 60 14.11 14.92 -7.64
N ARG A 61 14.84 14.52 -6.58
CA ARG A 61 15.88 13.49 -6.70
C ARG A 61 15.30 12.15 -7.13
N LEU A 62 14.24 11.69 -6.48
CA LEU A 62 13.58 10.43 -6.80
C LEU A 62 12.99 10.42 -8.21
N ALA A 63 12.41 11.54 -8.68
CA ALA A 63 11.93 11.66 -10.06
C ALA A 63 13.06 11.44 -11.06
N SER A 64 14.22 12.08 -10.84
CA SER A 64 15.39 11.88 -11.70
C SER A 64 15.93 10.45 -11.66
N GLU A 65 15.93 9.80 -10.50
CA GLU A 65 16.36 8.41 -10.33
C GLU A 65 15.39 7.44 -11.04
N ILE A 66 14.08 7.68 -10.94
CA ILE A 66 13.04 6.92 -11.63
C ILE A 66 13.21 7.04 -13.16
N ASP A 67 13.42 8.25 -13.68
CA ASP A 67 13.61 8.46 -15.12
C ASP A 67 14.88 7.77 -15.63
N ALA A 68 15.96 7.82 -14.86
CA ALA A 68 17.20 7.10 -15.19
C ALA A 68 16.98 5.58 -15.20
N LYS A 69 16.31 5.04 -14.18
CA LYS A 69 15.98 3.61 -14.10
C LYS A 69 15.04 3.15 -15.19
N ALA A 70 14.03 3.96 -15.55
CA ALA A 70 13.14 3.66 -16.66
C ALA A 70 13.91 3.51 -17.98
N LYS A 71 14.88 4.40 -18.25
CA LYS A 71 15.74 4.30 -19.44
C LYS A 71 16.60 3.03 -19.44
N GLU A 72 17.13 2.64 -18.28
CA GLU A 72 17.86 1.37 -18.13
C GLU A 72 16.95 0.16 -18.44
N ILE A 73 15.72 0.16 -17.91
CA ILE A 73 14.73 -0.88 -18.16
C ILE A 73 14.36 -0.96 -19.64
N TYR A 74 14.09 0.17 -20.29
CA TYR A 74 13.78 0.19 -21.73
C TYR A 74 14.94 -0.33 -22.57
N LYS A 75 16.18 0.05 -22.21
CA LYS A 75 17.38 -0.46 -22.90
C LYS A 75 17.53 -1.98 -22.74
N ALA A 76 17.26 -2.51 -21.55
CA ALA A 76 17.30 -3.96 -21.28
C ALA A 76 16.11 -4.72 -21.90
N ALA A 77 15.02 -4.02 -22.26
CA ALA A 77 13.85 -4.55 -22.96
C ALA A 77 13.90 -4.26 -24.47
N ASP A 78 15.10 -4.28 -25.08
CA ASP A 78 15.33 -4.05 -26.51
C ASP A 78 14.76 -2.73 -27.05
N GLY A 79 14.75 -1.67 -26.23
CA GLY A 79 14.27 -0.34 -26.59
C GLY A 79 12.75 -0.18 -26.55
N LEU A 80 12.01 -1.18 -26.05
CA LEU A 80 10.56 -1.09 -25.91
C LEU A 80 10.17 -0.15 -24.76
N GLU A 81 9.50 0.95 -25.10
CA GLU A 81 8.88 1.83 -24.11
C GLU A 81 7.49 1.34 -23.72
N PHE A 82 7.20 1.34 -22.43
CA PHE A 82 5.91 0.95 -21.86
C PHE A 82 5.75 1.56 -20.47
N ASN A 83 4.52 1.56 -19.95
CA ASN A 83 4.29 2.00 -18.58
C ASN A 83 4.74 0.93 -17.58
N ILE A 84 5.95 1.10 -17.01
CA ILE A 84 6.54 0.20 -16.00
C ILE A 84 5.65 0.10 -14.75
N SER A 85 4.94 1.18 -14.39
CA SER A 85 4.02 1.20 -13.25
C SER A 85 2.69 0.46 -13.52
N SER A 86 2.47 -0.03 -14.75
CA SER A 86 1.28 -0.81 -15.09
C SER A 86 1.62 -2.31 -15.09
N PRO A 87 1.15 -3.08 -14.07
CA PRO A 87 1.37 -4.52 -14.00
C PRO A 87 0.97 -5.26 -15.29
N LYS A 88 -0.07 -4.77 -15.98
CA LYS A 88 -0.55 -5.34 -17.24
C LYS A 88 0.44 -5.14 -18.39
N GLN A 89 0.99 -3.93 -18.55
CA GLN A 89 1.96 -3.66 -19.62
C GLN A 89 3.30 -4.31 -19.35
N LEU A 90 3.77 -4.26 -18.10
CA LEU A 90 4.98 -4.96 -17.69
C LEU A 90 4.84 -6.48 -17.92
N GLY A 91 3.71 -7.07 -17.54
CA GLY A 91 3.44 -8.48 -17.81
C GLY A 91 3.44 -8.82 -19.31
N ASP A 92 2.84 -7.98 -20.15
CA ASP A 92 2.90 -8.18 -21.61
C ASP A 92 4.34 -8.18 -22.14
N VAL A 93 5.16 -7.23 -21.69
CA VAL A 93 6.57 -7.15 -22.08
C VAL A 93 7.35 -8.38 -21.61
N LEU A 94 7.27 -8.73 -20.32
CA LEU A 94 8.03 -9.85 -19.76
C LEU A 94 7.67 -11.18 -20.42
N PHE A 95 6.39 -11.47 -20.60
CA PHE A 95 5.94 -12.83 -20.91
C PHE A 95 5.53 -13.04 -22.38
N ASN A 96 5.16 -11.98 -23.10
CA ASN A 96 4.78 -12.08 -24.51
C ASN A 96 5.86 -11.53 -25.44
N LYS A 97 6.53 -10.42 -25.08
CA LYS A 97 7.60 -9.84 -25.92
C LYS A 97 8.96 -10.46 -25.65
N LEU A 98 9.37 -10.54 -24.38
CA LEU A 98 10.65 -11.14 -23.97
C LEU A 98 10.58 -12.67 -23.80
N GLY A 99 9.38 -13.24 -23.82
CA GLY A 99 9.17 -14.70 -23.81
C GLY A 99 9.57 -15.40 -22.51
N LEU A 100 9.59 -14.69 -21.37
CA LEU A 100 9.95 -15.27 -20.08
C LEU A 100 8.93 -16.31 -19.59
N PRO A 101 9.34 -17.28 -18.74
CA PRO A 101 8.47 -18.35 -18.26
C PRO A 101 7.31 -17.80 -17.44
N LYS A 102 6.07 -18.11 -17.86
CA LYS A 102 4.87 -17.61 -17.19
C LYS A 102 4.61 -18.34 -15.86
N PRO A 103 4.23 -17.63 -14.79
CA PRO A 103 3.94 -18.25 -13.49
C PRO A 103 2.74 -19.21 -13.56
N VAL A 104 2.83 -20.33 -12.84
CA VAL A 104 1.89 -21.46 -12.91
C VAL A 104 0.51 -21.16 -12.28
N LYS A 105 0.44 -20.20 -11.33
CA LYS A 105 -0.80 -19.86 -10.63
C LYS A 105 -1.61 -18.82 -11.41
N TYR A 106 -2.49 -19.30 -12.29
CA TYR A 106 -3.52 -18.49 -12.95
C TYR A 106 -4.82 -18.54 -12.13
N GLY A 107 -5.14 -17.46 -11.40
CA GLY A 107 -6.47 -17.28 -10.81
C GLY A 107 -7.55 -17.06 -11.88
N LYS A 108 -8.82 -17.30 -11.53
CA LYS A 108 -9.99 -16.99 -12.39
C LYS A 108 -9.97 -15.50 -12.78
N GLY A 109 -9.36 -15.18 -13.92
CA GLY A 109 -9.17 -13.80 -14.38
C GLY A 109 -7.98 -13.53 -15.32
N LYS A 110 -7.07 -14.50 -15.55
CA LYS A 110 -5.99 -14.41 -16.58
C LYS A 110 -5.12 -13.14 -16.54
N MET A 111 -4.95 -12.49 -15.38
CA MET A 111 -3.97 -11.40 -15.27
C MET A 111 -2.61 -12.01 -14.95
N ILE A 112 -1.62 -11.74 -15.79
CA ILE A 112 -0.26 -12.23 -15.62
C ILE A 112 0.37 -11.47 -14.44
N SER A 113 0.83 -12.19 -13.41
CA SER A 113 1.35 -11.57 -12.18
C SER A 113 2.75 -10.98 -12.40
N THR A 114 2.95 -9.78 -11.89
CA THR A 114 4.24 -9.07 -11.79
C THR A 114 4.54 -8.70 -10.33
N ALA A 115 4.06 -9.55 -9.40
CA ALA A 115 4.38 -9.43 -7.98
C ALA A 115 5.89 -9.63 -7.73
N VAL A 116 6.36 -9.08 -6.61
CA VAL A 116 7.79 -9.08 -6.22
C VAL A 116 8.38 -10.50 -6.25
N ASP A 117 7.69 -11.48 -5.66
CA ASP A 117 8.12 -12.89 -5.64
C ASP A 117 8.28 -13.50 -7.03
N VAL A 118 7.41 -13.13 -7.97
CA VAL A 118 7.52 -13.58 -9.38
C VAL A 118 8.71 -12.89 -10.06
N LEU A 119 8.89 -11.60 -9.84
CA LEU A 119 10.00 -10.84 -10.44
C LEU A 119 11.37 -11.31 -9.93
N GLU A 120 11.50 -11.64 -8.64
CA GLU A 120 12.72 -12.19 -8.05
C GLU A 120 13.14 -13.49 -8.73
N ASN A 121 12.20 -14.43 -8.93
CA ASN A 121 12.47 -15.67 -9.65
C ASN A 121 12.89 -15.42 -11.12
N LEU A 122 12.26 -14.44 -11.78
CA LEU A 122 12.60 -14.09 -13.16
C LEU A 122 13.92 -13.31 -13.28
N ALA A 123 14.33 -12.61 -12.22
CA ALA A 123 15.57 -11.83 -12.16
C ALA A 123 16.82 -12.72 -12.20
N GLU A 124 16.70 -14.00 -11.85
CA GLU A 124 17.78 -14.98 -12.05
C GLU A 124 18.09 -15.23 -13.53
N ALA A 125 17.08 -15.08 -14.39
CA ALA A 125 17.16 -15.41 -15.81
C ALA A 125 17.25 -14.17 -16.74
N HIS A 126 16.78 -13.00 -16.28
CA HIS A 126 16.71 -11.81 -17.13
C HIS A 126 16.93 -10.51 -16.35
N GLU A 127 17.60 -9.54 -16.98
CA GLU A 127 17.96 -8.28 -16.34
C GLU A 127 16.76 -7.33 -16.11
N VAL A 128 15.77 -7.33 -17.01
CA VAL A 128 14.56 -6.48 -16.88
C VAL A 128 13.81 -6.68 -15.55
N PRO A 129 13.42 -7.90 -15.13
CA PRO A 129 12.84 -8.12 -13.80
C PRO A 129 13.73 -7.62 -12.65
N ARG A 130 15.06 -7.80 -12.76
CA ARG A 130 16.02 -7.33 -11.75
C ARG A 130 16.06 -5.81 -11.62
N LEU A 131 15.90 -5.09 -12.73
CA LEU A 131 15.89 -3.62 -12.76
C LEU A 131 14.57 -3.01 -12.27
N VAL A 132 13.48 -3.80 -12.27
CA VAL A 132 12.15 -3.36 -11.81
C VAL A 132 11.99 -3.48 -10.28
N LEU A 133 12.75 -4.39 -9.64
CA LEU A 133 12.83 -4.55 -8.19
C LEU A 133 13.62 -3.40 -7.54
#